data_AF-A0A1H2R9S6-F1
#
_entry.id   AF-A0A1H2R9S6-F1
#
_cell.length_a   1.000
_cell.length_b   1.000
_cell.length_c   1.000
_cell.angle_alpha   90.00
_cell.angle_beta   90.00
_cell.angle_gamma   90.00
#
_symmetry.space_group_name_H-M   'P 1'
#
loop_
_entity.id
_entity.type
_entity.pdbx_description
1 polymer ?
#
loop_
_entity_poly.entity_id
_entity_poly.type
_entity_poly.pdbx_seq_one_letter_code
_entity_poly.pdbx_strand_id
1 'polypeptide(L)'
;MKNQYVGDIGDFGKYSMLRAFVDAGVKVGVNWYLTENDGSNDGKFTDYLKKGKMRRYCPEIFDALIDIADKKDKSVTDIEDSGILPGVRFYSDILKPDGTPGDREQERSCWFQESMHELADSELIFMDPDNGLLESDDPTKLGGEKYVLPSEVESYFIEGHNVVYYCHKGRRPYEQWEAHKSFMFERIKDAKPAILTYHKGSQRSYIFLIHEEDFVKYRKIIDRLLSGWYKIFSEEYTSKGNPAGEEVGEAIVIEREDGSRYTIEKRADGRIQMKSSKEPNATRIVTVDMFLRDIGF
;
A
#
# COMPACT_ATOMS: atom_id res chain seq x y z
N MET A 1 -9.16 1.04 11.60
CA MET A 1 -9.03 2.49 11.83
C MET A 1 -9.91 2.93 13.01
N LYS A 2 -9.56 4.02 13.70
CA LYS A 2 -10.40 4.72 14.69
C LYS A 2 -10.29 6.23 14.53
N ASN A 3 -11.36 6.96 14.84
CA ASN A 3 -11.39 8.42 14.75
C ASN A 3 -10.30 9.09 15.60
N GLN A 4 -10.05 8.58 16.82
CA GLN A 4 -9.05 9.15 17.72
C GLN A 4 -7.60 9.06 17.21
N TYR A 5 -7.31 8.19 16.24
CA TYR A 5 -5.96 8.04 15.67
C TYR A 5 -5.61 9.12 14.66
N VAL A 6 -6.62 9.80 14.10
CA VAL A 6 -6.46 10.78 13.03
C VAL A 6 -5.39 11.82 13.37
N GLY A 7 -4.47 12.01 12.42
CA GLY A 7 -3.43 13.04 12.46
C GLY A 7 -2.11 12.59 13.09
N ASP A 8 -1.99 11.31 13.46
CA ASP A 8 -0.70 10.77 13.90
C ASP A 8 0.35 10.76 12.76
N ILE A 9 1.63 10.55 13.11
CA ILE A 9 2.71 10.56 12.12
C ILE A 9 2.60 9.45 11.06
N GLY A 10 1.88 8.36 11.38
CA GLY A 10 1.60 7.28 10.45
C GLY A 10 0.52 7.68 9.43
N ASP A 11 -0.51 8.41 9.87
CA ASP A 11 -1.53 8.99 9.00
C ASP A 11 -0.94 10.00 8.02
N PHE A 12 0.05 10.80 8.44
CA PHE A 12 0.81 11.64 7.50
C PHE A 12 1.43 10.80 6.36
N GLY A 13 2.08 9.67 6.70
CA GLY A 13 2.66 8.77 5.70
C GLY A 13 1.59 8.13 4.81
N LYS A 14 0.48 7.67 5.41
CA LYS A 14 -0.67 7.06 4.73
C LYS A 14 -1.29 8.02 3.71
N TYR A 15 -1.72 9.20 4.15
CA TYR A 15 -2.38 10.17 3.28
C TYR A 15 -1.44 10.70 2.21
N SER A 16 -0.15 10.87 2.51
CA SER A 16 0.82 11.29 1.49
C SER A 16 1.08 10.20 0.45
N MET A 17 1.09 8.92 0.84
CA MET A 17 1.17 7.81 -0.10
C MET A 17 -0.07 7.79 -1.00
N LEU A 18 -1.27 7.86 -0.43
CA LEU A 18 -2.53 7.89 -1.21
C LEU A 18 -2.57 9.10 -2.15
N ARG A 19 -2.12 10.27 -1.68
CA ARG A 19 -2.04 11.50 -2.48
C ARG A 19 -1.15 11.31 -3.71
N ALA A 20 -0.06 10.55 -3.62
CA ALA A 20 0.79 10.27 -4.77
C ALA A 20 0.07 9.48 -5.88
N PHE A 21 -0.86 8.59 -5.53
CA PHE A 21 -1.70 7.88 -6.50
C PHE A 21 -2.78 8.80 -7.09
N VAL A 22 -3.42 9.61 -6.25
CA VAL A 22 -4.41 10.61 -6.68
C VAL A 22 -3.80 11.62 -7.66
N ASP A 23 -2.63 12.18 -7.34
CA ASP A 23 -1.93 13.15 -8.19
C ASP A 23 -1.45 12.52 -9.52
N ALA A 24 -1.30 11.19 -9.56
CA ALA A 24 -1.01 10.43 -10.78
C ALA A 24 -2.27 10.08 -11.60
N GLY A 25 -3.45 10.53 -11.15
CA GLY A 25 -4.74 10.33 -11.83
C GLY A 25 -5.39 8.98 -11.54
N VAL A 26 -4.97 8.26 -10.50
CA VAL A 26 -5.62 7.01 -10.07
C VAL A 26 -6.86 7.35 -9.26
N LYS A 27 -8.00 6.76 -9.61
CA LYS A 27 -9.23 6.82 -8.82
C LYS A 27 -9.06 5.95 -7.57
N VAL A 28 -8.83 6.58 -6.42
CA VAL A 28 -8.64 5.86 -5.16
C VAL A 28 -9.97 5.79 -4.41
N GLY A 29 -10.31 4.60 -3.93
CA GLY A 29 -11.33 4.34 -2.94
C GLY A 29 -10.67 3.98 -1.61
N VAL A 30 -11.19 4.49 -0.50
CA VAL A 30 -10.71 4.15 0.84
C VAL A 30 -11.83 3.48 1.59
N ASN A 31 -11.60 2.22 1.95
CA ASN A 31 -12.44 1.48 2.88
C ASN A 31 -11.85 1.64 4.29
N TRP A 32 -12.43 2.55 5.08
CA TRP A 32 -12.11 2.65 6.49
C TRP A 32 -12.76 1.47 7.20
N TYR A 33 -11.94 0.52 7.65
CA TYR A 33 -12.37 -0.48 8.63
C TYR A 33 -12.53 0.23 9.99
N LEU A 34 -13.52 1.12 10.05
CA LEU A 34 -13.73 2.05 11.14
C LEU A 34 -14.39 1.31 12.29
N THR A 35 -13.75 1.37 13.45
CA THR A 35 -14.27 0.77 14.67
C THR A 35 -14.54 1.86 15.70
N GLU A 36 -15.39 1.56 16.68
CA GLU A 36 -15.67 2.51 17.75
C GLU A 36 -14.39 2.94 18.47
N ASN A 37 -14.34 4.21 18.88
CA ASN A 37 -13.29 4.72 19.75
C ASN A 37 -13.19 3.87 21.02
N ASP A 38 -11.99 3.73 21.55
CA ASP A 38 -11.76 3.07 22.83
C ASP A 38 -11.02 3.99 23.79
N GLY A 39 -10.91 3.59 25.05
CA GLY A 39 -10.16 4.36 26.05
C GLY A 39 -8.64 4.32 25.88
N SER A 40 -8.11 3.91 24.72
CA SER A 40 -6.66 3.83 24.50
C SER A 40 -6.03 5.23 24.40
N ASN A 41 -4.71 5.25 24.60
CA ASN A 41 -3.90 6.45 24.50
C ASN A 41 -3.16 6.55 23.15
N ASP A 42 -3.54 5.74 22.17
CA ASP A 42 -2.94 5.72 20.84
C ASP A 42 -3.42 6.95 20.01
N GLY A 43 -2.67 7.36 18.98
CA GLY A 43 -2.95 8.59 18.21
C GLY A 43 -2.28 9.88 18.76
N LYS A 44 -1.37 9.77 19.73
CA LYS A 44 -0.67 10.91 20.36
C LYS A 44 0.59 11.39 19.65
N PHE A 45 0.99 10.74 18.55
CA PHE A 45 2.22 11.10 17.84
C PHE A 45 1.99 12.30 16.90
N THR A 46 1.48 13.42 17.43
CA THR A 46 1.20 14.67 16.69
C THR A 46 2.31 15.71 16.85
N ASP A 47 3.26 15.52 17.77
CA ASP A 47 4.38 16.44 18.02
C ASP A 47 5.27 16.73 16.79
N TYR A 48 5.19 15.90 15.75
CA TYR A 48 5.89 16.15 14.48
C TYR A 48 5.36 17.38 13.74
N LEU A 49 4.07 17.70 13.91
CA LEU A 49 3.41 18.87 13.32
C LEU A 49 4.02 20.18 13.84
N LYS A 50 4.42 20.21 15.11
CA LYS A 50 5.12 21.35 15.72
C LYS A 50 6.56 21.51 15.24
N LYS A 51 7.20 20.44 14.77
CA LYS A 51 8.62 20.43 14.38
C LYS A 51 8.86 20.84 12.93
N GLY A 52 7.84 20.84 12.08
CA GLY A 52 7.92 21.25 10.66
C GLY A 52 8.75 20.35 9.74
N LYS A 53 9.57 19.42 10.26
CA LYS A 53 10.51 18.60 9.48
C LYS A 53 9.83 17.74 8.42
N MET A 54 8.61 17.27 8.68
CA MET A 54 7.88 16.39 7.77
C MET A 54 7.20 17.17 6.63
N ARG A 55 6.95 18.48 6.81
CA ARG A 55 6.30 19.35 5.81
C ARG A 55 6.97 19.30 4.44
N ARG A 56 8.30 19.12 4.39
CA ARG A 56 9.07 19.04 3.13
C ARG A 56 8.64 17.91 2.20
N TYR A 57 7.97 16.87 2.72
CA TYR A 57 7.65 15.67 1.98
C TYR A 57 6.29 15.77 1.29
N CYS A 58 5.30 16.33 1.97
CA CYS A 58 4.04 16.75 1.37
C CYS A 58 3.45 17.91 2.21
N PRO A 59 3.69 19.17 1.80
CA PRO A 59 3.19 20.34 2.51
C PRO A 59 1.68 20.35 2.66
N GLU A 60 0.94 19.92 1.64
CA GLU A 60 -0.53 19.96 1.58
C GLU A 60 -1.16 19.08 2.66
N ILE A 61 -0.70 17.82 2.77
CA ILE A 61 -1.15 16.91 3.83
C ILE A 61 -0.69 17.45 5.20
N PHE A 62 0.57 17.89 5.31
CA PHE A 62 1.12 18.35 6.59
C PHE A 62 0.35 19.54 7.17
N ASP A 63 0.07 20.54 6.34
CA ASP A 63 -0.58 21.77 6.77
C ASP A 63 -2.03 21.51 7.18
N ALA A 64 -2.77 20.68 6.43
CA ALA A 64 -4.12 20.30 6.82
C ALA A 64 -4.16 19.46 8.12
N LEU A 65 -3.17 18.58 8.34
CA LEU A 65 -3.09 17.80 9.57
C LEU A 65 -2.78 18.64 10.81
N ILE A 66 -2.18 19.83 10.68
CA ILE A 66 -2.04 20.78 11.81
C ILE A 66 -3.42 21.13 12.35
N ASP A 67 -4.33 21.56 11.47
CA ASP A 67 -5.65 22.04 11.87
C ASP A 67 -6.55 20.88 12.36
N ILE A 68 -6.46 19.72 11.71
CA ILE A 68 -7.30 18.56 12.04
C ILE A 68 -6.86 17.92 13.36
N ALA A 69 -5.55 17.79 13.59
CA ALA A 69 -5.04 17.13 14.80
C ALA A 69 -5.33 17.91 16.09
N ASP A 70 -5.52 19.24 15.98
CA ASP A 70 -5.87 20.12 17.11
C ASP A 70 -7.36 20.06 17.48
N LYS A 71 -8.22 19.47 16.63
CA LYS A 71 -9.65 19.27 16.95
C LYS A 71 -9.82 18.20 18.02
N LYS A 72 -10.60 18.51 19.07
CA LYS A 72 -10.90 17.58 20.15
C LYS A 72 -11.71 16.36 19.67
N ASP A 73 -12.65 16.59 18.77
CA ASP A 73 -13.58 15.57 18.25
C ASP A 73 -13.21 15.17 16.81
N LYS A 74 -11.91 15.12 16.51
CA LYS A 74 -11.38 14.73 15.20
C LYS A 74 -11.87 13.34 14.78
N SER A 75 -12.09 13.17 13.49
CA SER A 75 -12.68 11.99 12.88
C SER A 75 -12.14 11.76 11.46
N VAL A 76 -12.42 10.60 10.90
CA VAL A 76 -12.10 10.33 9.48
C VAL A 76 -12.85 11.28 8.55
N THR A 77 -14.05 11.72 8.92
CA THR A 77 -14.82 12.73 8.17
C THR A 77 -14.07 14.06 8.04
N ASP A 78 -13.28 14.46 9.05
CA ASP A 78 -12.43 15.65 8.91
C ASP A 78 -11.38 15.50 7.80
N ILE A 79 -10.91 14.29 7.52
CA ILE A 79 -9.98 13.98 6.43
C ILE A 79 -10.73 14.00 5.09
N GLU A 80 -11.91 13.41 5.05
CA GLU A 80 -12.78 13.36 3.86
C GLU A 80 -13.13 14.78 3.38
N ASP A 81 -13.51 15.64 4.32
CA ASP A 81 -13.92 17.02 4.05
C ASP A 81 -12.74 17.98 3.82
N SER A 82 -11.52 17.59 4.24
CA SER A 82 -10.34 18.47 4.14
C SER A 82 -9.89 18.78 2.73
N GLY A 83 -10.31 17.98 1.74
CA GLY A 83 -9.85 18.09 0.35
C GLY A 83 -8.39 17.69 0.13
N ILE A 84 -7.72 17.10 1.14
CA ILE A 84 -6.32 16.68 1.03
C ILE A 84 -6.13 15.47 0.12
N LEU A 85 -7.22 14.74 -0.17
CA LEU A 85 -7.29 13.61 -1.09
C LEU A 85 -8.40 13.88 -2.12
N PRO A 86 -8.16 14.78 -3.09
CA PRO A 86 -9.20 15.21 -4.02
C PRO A 86 -9.69 14.06 -4.91
N GLY A 87 -11.01 13.91 -5.04
CA GLY A 87 -11.62 12.89 -5.89
C GLY A 87 -11.59 11.46 -5.33
N VAL A 88 -11.08 11.27 -4.10
CA VAL A 88 -11.13 9.98 -3.41
C VAL A 88 -12.55 9.69 -2.95
N ARG A 89 -12.97 8.43 -3.10
CA ARG A 89 -14.21 7.92 -2.50
C ARG A 89 -13.91 7.27 -1.17
N PHE A 90 -14.80 7.47 -0.19
CA PHE A 90 -14.62 6.95 1.14
C PHE A 90 -15.84 6.11 1.53
N TYR A 91 -15.56 5.00 2.21
CA TYR A 91 -16.56 4.24 2.93
C TYR A 91 -16.15 4.23 4.40
N SER A 92 -16.97 4.86 5.25
CA SER A 92 -16.64 5.21 6.63
C SER A 92 -17.63 4.65 7.66
N ASP A 93 -18.53 3.76 7.25
CA ASP A 93 -19.51 3.18 8.15
C ASP A 93 -18.82 2.31 9.21
N ILE A 94 -19.34 2.36 10.43
CA ILE A 94 -18.74 1.66 11.57
C ILE A 94 -18.91 0.14 11.38
N LEU A 95 -17.80 -0.58 11.31
CA LEU A 95 -17.77 -2.04 11.35
C LEU A 95 -17.89 -2.51 12.81
N LYS A 96 -19.10 -2.88 13.21
CA LYS A 96 -19.40 -3.40 14.55
C LYS A 96 -20.32 -4.63 14.48
N PRO A 97 -19.81 -5.77 14.01
CA PRO A 97 -20.56 -7.01 14.08
C PRO A 97 -20.78 -7.40 15.55
N ASP A 98 -22.03 -7.56 15.97
CA ASP A 98 -22.42 -7.94 17.33
C ASP A 98 -23.38 -9.15 17.35
N GLY A 99 -23.60 -9.76 18.51
CA GLY A 99 -24.51 -10.89 18.68
C GLY A 99 -23.88 -12.27 18.46
N THR A 100 -24.68 -13.21 17.97
CA THR A 100 -24.23 -14.60 17.76
C THR A 100 -23.19 -14.69 16.64
N PRO A 101 -22.43 -15.80 16.49
CA PRO A 101 -21.53 -15.95 15.35
C PRO A 101 -22.19 -15.74 13.98
N GLY A 102 -23.45 -16.18 13.81
CA GLY A 102 -24.20 -15.99 12.57
C GLY A 102 -24.58 -14.52 12.33
N ASP A 103 -25.01 -13.80 13.38
CA ASP A 103 -25.31 -12.36 13.28
C ASP A 103 -24.07 -11.58 12.86
N ARG A 104 -22.92 -11.87 13.50
CA ARG A 104 -21.64 -11.20 13.23
C ARG A 104 -21.12 -11.45 11.82
N GLU A 105 -21.27 -12.67 11.32
CA GLU A 105 -20.94 -13.02 9.93
C GLU A 105 -21.83 -12.25 8.94
N GLN A 106 -23.13 -12.23 9.19
CA GLN A 106 -24.09 -11.54 8.33
C GLN A 106 -23.86 -10.03 8.31
N GLU A 107 -23.71 -9.39 9.47
CA GLU A 107 -23.50 -7.94 9.59
C GLU A 107 -22.20 -7.51 8.90
N ARG A 108 -21.11 -8.27 9.11
CA ARG A 108 -19.84 -8.00 8.44
C ARG A 108 -19.95 -8.17 6.93
N SER A 109 -20.63 -9.22 6.48
CA SER A 109 -20.87 -9.46 5.05
C SER A 109 -21.68 -8.33 4.41
N CYS A 110 -22.77 -7.89 5.04
CA CYS A 110 -23.57 -6.76 4.58
C CYS A 110 -22.73 -5.47 4.50
N TRP A 111 -22.01 -5.14 5.57
CA TRP A 111 -21.12 -3.97 5.61
C TRP A 111 -20.07 -4.02 4.49
N PHE A 112 -19.51 -5.20 4.22
CA PHE A 112 -18.52 -5.36 3.16
C PHE A 112 -19.14 -5.20 1.77
N GLN A 113 -20.33 -5.76 1.52
CA GLN A 113 -21.04 -5.58 0.25
C GLN A 113 -21.41 -4.12 -0.02
N GLU A 114 -21.82 -3.37 1.01
CA GLU A 114 -22.05 -1.93 0.90
C GLU A 114 -20.75 -1.19 0.55
N SER A 115 -19.63 -1.56 1.17
CA SER A 115 -18.32 -1.00 0.84
C SER A 115 -17.89 -1.26 -0.60
N MET A 116 -18.21 -2.43 -1.16
CA MET A 116 -17.96 -2.77 -2.56
C MET A 116 -18.80 -1.89 -3.49
N HIS A 117 -20.08 -1.71 -3.16
CA HIS A 117 -21.00 -0.88 -3.93
C HIS A 117 -20.55 0.59 -3.99
N GLU A 118 -20.25 1.20 -2.85
CA GLU A 118 -19.87 2.62 -2.79
C GLU A 118 -18.53 2.90 -3.47
N LEU A 119 -17.61 1.93 -3.44
CA LEU A 119 -16.26 2.07 -3.97
C LEU A 119 -16.08 1.50 -5.39
N ALA A 120 -17.14 1.02 -6.03
CA ALA A 120 -17.11 0.31 -7.33
C ALA A 120 -16.43 1.09 -8.47
N ASP A 121 -16.45 2.43 -8.44
CA ASP A 121 -15.82 3.26 -9.49
C ASP A 121 -14.31 3.51 -9.28
N SER A 122 -13.70 2.88 -8.28
CA SER A 122 -12.29 3.09 -7.91
C SER A 122 -11.35 2.13 -8.67
N GLU A 123 -10.16 2.59 -9.05
CA GLU A 123 -9.10 1.73 -9.63
C GLU A 123 -8.22 1.10 -8.53
N LEU A 124 -8.03 1.80 -7.41
CA LEU A 124 -7.26 1.35 -6.25
C LEU A 124 -8.11 1.42 -5.00
N ILE A 125 -8.28 0.29 -4.31
CA ILE A 125 -8.93 0.24 -3.00
C ILE A 125 -7.86 0.20 -1.92
N PHE A 126 -7.87 1.19 -1.03
CA PHE A 126 -7.10 1.21 0.19
C PHE A 126 -7.93 0.73 1.38
N MET A 127 -7.53 -0.39 1.96
CA MET A 127 -8.19 -0.98 3.13
C MET A 127 -7.40 -0.62 4.40
N ASP A 128 -8.03 0.06 5.36
CA ASP A 128 -7.35 0.62 6.54
C ASP A 128 -7.77 -0.03 7.89
N PRO A 129 -7.43 -1.32 8.12
CA PRO A 129 -7.65 -1.96 9.42
C PRO A 129 -6.75 -1.36 10.50
N ASP A 130 -7.03 -1.66 11.78
CA ASP A 130 -6.11 -1.31 12.87
C ASP A 130 -4.86 -2.19 12.87
N ASN A 131 -5.02 -3.49 12.61
CA ASN A 131 -3.98 -4.49 12.86
C ASN A 131 -3.44 -5.18 11.62
N GLY A 132 -4.08 -5.03 10.47
CA GLY A 132 -3.73 -5.71 9.22
C GLY A 132 -4.67 -6.85 8.88
N LEU A 133 -4.11 -7.95 8.36
CA LEU A 133 -4.85 -9.10 7.85
C LEU A 133 -5.18 -10.10 8.97
N LEU A 134 -6.40 -10.64 8.97
CA LEU A 134 -6.77 -11.79 9.79
C LEU A 134 -6.61 -13.08 8.98
N GLU A 135 -5.43 -13.70 9.04
CA GLU A 135 -5.06 -14.87 8.22
C GLU A 135 -6.02 -16.07 8.32
N SER A 136 -6.76 -16.20 9.43
CA SER A 136 -7.73 -17.29 9.60
C SER A 136 -8.99 -17.12 8.75
N ASP A 137 -9.22 -15.95 8.17
CA ASP A 137 -10.39 -15.64 7.33
C ASP A 137 -11.73 -15.87 8.06
N ASP A 138 -11.72 -15.74 9.39
CA ASP A 138 -12.87 -16.01 10.25
C ASP A 138 -13.61 -14.69 10.55
N PRO A 139 -14.77 -14.42 9.90
CA PRO A 139 -15.55 -13.20 10.12
C PRO A 139 -16.15 -13.15 11.53
N THR A 140 -16.28 -14.30 12.21
CA THR A 140 -16.92 -14.43 13.53
C THR A 140 -15.94 -14.27 14.69
N LYS A 141 -14.65 -14.04 14.39
CA LYS A 141 -13.64 -13.88 15.43
C LYS A 141 -13.94 -12.62 16.26
N LEU A 142 -13.99 -12.78 17.58
CA LEU A 142 -14.10 -11.64 18.49
C LEU A 142 -12.90 -10.70 18.31
N GLY A 143 -13.16 -9.41 18.09
CA GLY A 143 -12.12 -8.43 17.78
C GLY A 143 -11.65 -8.46 16.30
N GLY A 144 -12.31 -9.24 15.45
CA GLY A 144 -12.02 -9.40 14.04
C GLY A 144 -12.29 -8.15 13.21
N GLU A 145 -13.11 -7.21 13.70
CA GLU A 145 -13.42 -5.92 13.07
C GLU A 145 -12.19 -5.02 12.90
N LYS A 146 -11.13 -5.27 13.68
CA LYS A 146 -9.85 -4.55 13.62
C LYS A 146 -8.93 -5.02 12.49
N TYR A 147 -9.38 -5.97 11.69
CA TYR A 147 -8.59 -6.64 10.65
C TYR A 147 -9.40 -6.71 9.35
N VAL A 148 -8.70 -6.76 8.22
CA VAL A 148 -9.28 -7.18 6.95
C VAL A 148 -9.26 -8.70 6.85
N LEU A 149 -10.24 -9.30 6.18
CA LEU A 149 -10.22 -10.73 5.86
C LEU A 149 -9.51 -10.98 4.52
N PRO A 150 -8.79 -12.10 4.38
CA PRO A 150 -8.27 -12.55 3.08
C PRO A 150 -9.33 -12.61 1.97
N SER A 151 -10.53 -13.11 2.29
CA SER A 151 -11.66 -13.16 1.36
C SER A 151 -12.15 -11.78 0.90
N GLU A 152 -12.13 -10.78 1.79
CA GLU A 152 -12.49 -9.39 1.46
C GLU A 152 -11.46 -8.78 0.49
N VAL A 153 -10.16 -8.99 0.76
CA VAL A 153 -9.08 -8.52 -0.12
C VAL A 153 -9.17 -9.18 -1.50
N GLU A 154 -9.43 -10.49 -1.53
CA GLU A 154 -9.61 -11.27 -2.76
C GLU A 154 -10.84 -10.83 -3.55
N SER A 155 -11.95 -10.50 -2.87
CA SER A 155 -13.18 -10.03 -3.52
C SER A 155 -12.96 -8.70 -4.26
N TYR A 156 -12.32 -7.72 -3.63
CA TYR A 156 -11.96 -6.46 -4.32
C TYR A 156 -11.07 -6.72 -5.53
N PHE A 157 -10.08 -7.62 -5.40
CA PHE A 157 -9.17 -7.93 -6.50
C PHE A 157 -9.90 -8.60 -7.68
N ILE A 158 -10.77 -9.56 -7.41
CA ILE A 158 -11.55 -10.28 -8.44
C ILE A 158 -12.53 -9.35 -9.17
N GLU A 159 -13.10 -8.36 -8.50
CA GLU A 159 -13.94 -7.32 -9.12
C GLU A 159 -13.15 -6.31 -9.97
N GLY A 160 -11.84 -6.51 -10.13
CA GLY A 160 -10.98 -5.73 -11.02
C GLY A 160 -10.31 -4.53 -10.36
N HIS A 161 -10.41 -4.39 -9.04
CA HIS A 161 -9.68 -3.35 -8.32
C HIS A 161 -8.24 -3.78 -8.04
N ASN A 162 -7.29 -2.84 -8.15
CA ASN A 162 -6.02 -2.99 -7.47
C ASN A 162 -6.25 -2.79 -5.96
N VAL A 163 -5.54 -3.51 -5.11
CA VAL A 163 -5.76 -3.45 -3.66
C VAL A 163 -4.49 -3.06 -2.95
N VAL A 164 -4.59 -2.19 -1.95
CA VAL A 164 -3.56 -2.00 -0.93
C VAL A 164 -4.19 -2.06 0.44
N TYR A 165 -3.62 -2.87 1.33
CA TYR A 165 -4.06 -2.91 2.72
C TYR A 165 -2.95 -2.49 3.67
N TYR A 166 -3.33 -1.75 4.70
CA TYR A 166 -2.44 -1.36 5.78
C TYR A 166 -2.21 -2.54 6.72
N CYS A 167 -0.95 -2.77 7.10
CA CYS A 167 -0.58 -3.72 8.14
C CYS A 167 0.38 -3.11 9.15
N HIS A 168 0.07 -3.32 10.42
CA HIS A 168 0.97 -2.99 11.52
C HIS A 168 1.81 -4.21 11.89
N LYS A 169 3.14 -4.08 11.90
CA LYS A 169 4.03 -5.21 12.26
C LYS A 169 3.74 -5.74 13.67
N GLY A 170 3.46 -4.84 14.60
CA GLY A 170 3.24 -5.20 16.00
C GLY A 170 4.48 -5.83 16.64
N ARG A 171 4.27 -6.86 17.47
CA ARG A 171 5.34 -7.60 18.17
C ARG A 171 5.81 -8.85 17.41
N ARG A 172 5.46 -8.99 16.13
CA ARG A 172 5.79 -10.17 15.33
C ARG A 172 7.32 -10.27 15.14
N PRO A 173 7.92 -11.45 15.37
CA PRO A 173 9.26 -11.77 14.90
C PRO A 173 9.37 -11.62 13.38
N TYR A 174 10.60 -11.46 12.89
CA TYR A 174 10.87 -11.27 11.46
C TYR A 174 10.24 -12.36 10.58
N GLU A 175 10.44 -13.64 10.89
CA GLU A 175 9.90 -14.76 10.09
C GLU A 175 8.37 -14.75 10.00
N GLN A 176 7.69 -14.50 11.13
CA GLN A 176 6.23 -14.37 11.15
C GLN A 176 5.77 -13.16 10.35
N TRP A 177 6.53 -12.07 10.37
CA TRP A 177 6.23 -10.88 9.59
C TRP A 177 6.43 -11.08 8.09
N GLU A 178 7.49 -11.78 7.67
CA GLU A 178 7.73 -12.17 6.28
C GLU A 178 6.59 -13.06 5.74
N ALA A 179 6.17 -14.06 6.52
CA ALA A 179 5.04 -14.91 6.16
C ALA A 179 3.74 -14.10 6.05
N HIS A 180 3.46 -13.22 7.02
CA HIS A 180 2.28 -12.38 7.05
C HIS A 180 2.17 -11.46 5.81
N LYS A 181 3.29 -10.84 5.41
CA LYS A 181 3.35 -9.99 4.20
C LYS A 181 3.12 -10.79 2.91
N SER A 182 3.54 -12.04 2.88
CA SER A 182 3.46 -12.89 1.68
C SER A 182 2.13 -13.63 1.54
N PHE A 183 1.32 -13.67 2.60
CA PHE A 183 0.10 -14.50 2.68
C PHE A 183 -0.83 -14.28 1.48
N MET A 184 -1.15 -13.03 1.15
CA MET A 184 -2.08 -12.75 0.05
C MET A 184 -1.49 -13.04 -1.34
N PHE A 185 -0.17 -13.02 -1.49
CA PHE A 185 0.48 -13.36 -2.76
C PHE A 185 0.41 -14.88 -3.04
N GLU A 186 0.30 -15.70 -2.00
CA GLU A 186 0.07 -17.13 -2.16
C GLU A 186 -1.37 -17.46 -2.52
N ARG A 187 -2.29 -16.65 -2.00
CA ARG A 187 -3.74 -16.76 -2.26
C ARG A 187 -4.10 -16.27 -3.66
N ILE A 188 -3.66 -15.07 -4.01
CA ILE A 188 -3.95 -14.41 -5.30
C ILE A 188 -2.67 -14.43 -6.15
N LYS A 189 -2.43 -15.56 -6.82
CA LYS A 189 -1.16 -15.80 -7.54
C LYS A 189 -0.96 -14.89 -8.75
N ASP A 190 -2.03 -14.38 -9.33
CA ASP A 190 -1.98 -13.51 -10.50
C ASP A 190 -1.65 -12.06 -10.14
N ALA A 191 -1.74 -11.70 -8.85
CA ALA A 191 -1.41 -10.35 -8.39
C ALA A 191 0.10 -10.11 -8.42
N LYS A 192 0.50 -8.97 -9.01
CA LYS A 192 1.87 -8.46 -8.91
C LYS A 192 2.03 -7.73 -7.57
N PRO A 193 2.96 -8.16 -6.70
CA PRO A 193 3.08 -7.57 -5.38
C PRO A 193 3.96 -6.32 -5.36
N ALA A 194 3.65 -5.41 -4.44
CA ALA A 194 4.58 -4.39 -3.96
C ALA A 194 4.37 -4.16 -2.47
N ILE A 195 5.45 -3.94 -1.70
CA ILE A 195 5.33 -3.68 -0.26
C ILE A 195 6.09 -2.41 0.07
N LEU A 196 5.36 -1.41 0.56
CA LEU A 196 5.96 -0.17 1.04
C LEU A 196 5.93 -0.12 2.55
N THR A 197 7.06 0.20 3.16
CA THR A 197 7.16 0.34 4.62
C THR A 197 7.50 1.76 4.99
N TYR A 198 6.72 2.31 5.91
CA TYR A 198 6.93 3.60 6.52
C TYR A 198 7.66 3.46 7.86
N HIS A 199 8.74 4.21 8.02
CA HIS A 199 9.72 4.06 9.11
C HIS A 199 9.61 5.14 10.21
N LYS A 200 8.48 5.86 10.29
CA LYS A 200 8.24 6.84 11.37
C LYS A 200 7.14 6.38 12.31
N GLY A 201 7.44 6.42 13.61
CA GLY A 201 6.57 5.86 14.63
C GLY A 201 6.73 4.35 14.70
N SER A 202 5.61 3.62 14.74
CA SER A 202 5.63 2.17 14.61
C SER A 202 5.82 1.72 13.15
N GLN A 203 6.43 0.55 12.94
CA GLN A 203 6.62 0.01 11.60
C GLN A 203 5.27 -0.37 11.00
N ARG A 204 4.94 0.28 9.88
CA ARG A 204 3.69 0.15 9.14
C ARG A 204 4.02 -0.18 7.70
N SER A 205 3.38 -1.21 7.16
CA SER A 205 3.56 -1.62 5.78
C SER A 205 2.24 -1.54 5.02
N TYR A 206 2.35 -1.19 3.75
CA TYR A 206 1.26 -1.10 2.79
C TYR A 206 1.52 -2.18 1.76
N ILE A 207 0.66 -3.18 1.72
CA ILE A 207 0.84 -4.38 0.91
C ILE A 207 -0.09 -4.27 -0.29
N PHE A 208 0.50 -4.13 -1.47
CA PHE A 208 -0.20 -3.96 -2.73
C PHE A 208 -0.34 -5.30 -3.47
N LEU A 209 -1.53 -5.51 -4.02
CA LEU A 209 -1.89 -6.56 -4.98
C LEU A 209 -2.34 -5.84 -6.25
N ILE A 210 -1.55 -5.94 -7.31
CA ILE A 210 -1.73 -5.12 -8.52
C ILE A 210 -2.00 -6.05 -9.70
N HIS A 211 -3.02 -5.73 -10.50
CA HIS A 211 -3.31 -6.40 -11.75
C HIS A 211 -2.17 -6.19 -12.75
N GLU A 212 -1.94 -7.18 -13.63
CA GLU A 212 -0.77 -7.19 -14.52
C GLU A 212 -0.74 -5.98 -15.47
N GLU A 213 -1.90 -5.58 -16.00
CA GLU A 213 -2.07 -4.43 -16.88
C GLU A 213 -1.71 -3.09 -16.22
N ASP A 214 -1.91 -2.97 -14.91
CA ASP A 214 -1.68 -1.74 -14.14
C ASP A 214 -0.30 -1.69 -13.50
N PHE A 215 0.40 -2.82 -13.43
CA PHE A 215 1.64 -2.94 -12.67
C PHE A 215 2.68 -1.89 -13.05
N VAL A 216 2.91 -1.65 -14.34
CA VAL A 216 3.88 -0.66 -14.82
C VAL A 216 3.48 0.78 -14.41
N LYS A 217 2.19 1.11 -14.48
CA LYS A 217 1.66 2.42 -14.06
C LYS A 217 1.90 2.62 -12.56
N TYR A 218 1.54 1.63 -11.75
CA TYR A 218 1.66 1.69 -10.30
C TYR A 218 3.11 1.71 -9.85
N ARG A 219 3.99 0.94 -10.50
CA ARG A 219 5.44 0.98 -10.25
C ARG A 219 6.03 2.36 -10.41
N LYS A 220 5.68 3.08 -11.49
CA LYS A 220 6.17 4.45 -11.71
C LYS A 220 5.77 5.40 -10.58
N ILE A 221 4.55 5.27 -10.06
CA ILE A 221 4.05 6.07 -8.93
C ILE A 221 4.83 5.74 -7.66
N ILE A 222 4.96 4.45 -7.35
CA ILE A 222 5.69 3.92 -6.19
C ILE A 222 7.16 4.37 -6.23
N ASP A 223 7.82 4.25 -7.37
CA ASP A 223 9.23 4.62 -7.53
C ASP A 223 9.44 6.13 -7.34
N ARG A 224 8.52 6.96 -7.85
CA ARG A 224 8.55 8.41 -7.63
C ARG A 224 8.39 8.73 -6.15
N LEU A 225 7.43 8.09 -5.45
CA LEU A 225 7.25 8.25 -4.00
C LEU A 225 8.53 7.87 -3.26
N LEU A 226 9.08 6.67 -3.51
CA LEU A 226 10.30 6.18 -2.87
C LEU A 226 11.50 7.10 -3.11
N SER A 227 11.65 7.66 -4.31
CA SER A 227 12.75 8.59 -4.62
C SER A 227 12.66 9.90 -3.81
N GLY A 228 11.45 10.47 -3.66
CA GLY A 228 11.23 11.68 -2.87
C GLY A 228 11.25 11.42 -1.36
N TRP A 229 10.91 10.20 -0.94
CA TRP A 229 10.68 9.81 0.45
C TRP A 229 11.69 8.77 0.97
N TYR A 230 12.83 8.59 0.29
CA TYR A 230 13.80 7.50 0.52
C TYR A 230 14.34 7.32 1.95
N LYS A 231 14.22 8.35 2.81
CA LYS A 231 14.64 8.28 4.23
C LYS A 231 13.57 7.72 5.15
N ILE A 232 12.32 7.63 4.69
CA ILE A 232 11.15 7.37 5.53
C ILE A 232 10.21 6.33 4.92
N PHE A 233 10.22 6.15 3.60
CA PHE A 233 9.66 4.97 2.94
C PHE A 233 10.78 4.11 2.39
N SER A 234 10.63 2.80 2.52
CA SER A 234 11.39 1.81 1.75
C SER A 234 10.44 0.83 1.09
N GLU A 235 10.94 0.17 0.06
CA GLU A 235 10.31 -1.04 -0.45
C GLU A 235 10.90 -2.26 0.27
N GLU A 236 10.05 -3.24 0.57
CA GLU A 236 10.44 -4.55 1.09
C GLU A 236 10.13 -5.63 0.05
N TYR A 237 10.99 -6.64 -0.01
CA TYR A 237 10.81 -7.82 -0.84
C TYR A 237 10.76 -9.04 0.08
N THR A 238 9.89 -10.00 -0.21
CA THR A 238 9.78 -11.22 0.61
C THR A 238 10.56 -12.37 -0.02
N SER A 239 10.75 -13.47 0.72
CA SER A 239 11.42 -14.68 0.23
C SER A 239 10.73 -15.34 -0.96
N LYS A 240 9.48 -14.94 -1.26
CA LYS A 240 8.73 -15.33 -2.46
C LYS A 240 9.00 -14.42 -3.66
N GLY A 241 10.03 -13.59 -3.56
CA GLY A 241 10.65 -12.92 -4.68
C GLY A 241 10.57 -11.40 -4.58
N ASN A 242 11.41 -10.78 -5.39
CA ASN A 242 11.20 -9.46 -5.94
C ASN A 242 10.53 -9.71 -7.29
N PRO A 243 9.18 -9.85 -7.40
CA PRO A 243 8.57 -10.25 -8.67
C PRO A 243 8.76 -9.15 -9.71
N ALA A 244 8.86 -7.90 -9.24
CA ALA A 244 9.38 -6.78 -10.01
C ALA A 244 10.71 -7.07 -10.72
N GLY A 245 11.58 -7.92 -10.19
CA GLY A 245 12.85 -8.33 -10.79
C GLY A 245 12.89 -9.66 -11.51
N GLU A 246 11.76 -10.32 -11.68
CA GLU A 246 11.69 -11.49 -12.56
C GLU A 246 11.91 -11.06 -14.02
N GLU A 247 12.69 -11.85 -14.74
CA GLU A 247 12.88 -11.68 -16.18
C GLU A 247 11.59 -12.08 -16.90
N VAL A 248 11.07 -11.18 -17.74
CA VAL A 248 9.83 -11.40 -18.49
C VAL A 248 10.10 -11.16 -19.97
N GLY A 249 9.79 -12.16 -20.79
CA GLY A 249 10.03 -12.13 -22.24
C GLY A 249 11.41 -12.64 -22.64
N GLU A 250 11.75 -12.49 -23.91
CA GLU A 250 13.05 -12.95 -24.44
C GLU A 250 14.18 -12.00 -24.05
N ALA A 251 15.31 -12.57 -23.64
CA ALA A 251 16.53 -11.83 -23.37
C ALA A 251 17.27 -11.53 -24.68
N ILE A 252 17.75 -10.28 -24.83
CA ILE A 252 18.64 -9.91 -25.94
C ILE A 252 20.08 -10.10 -25.47
N VAL A 253 20.85 -10.91 -26.19
CA VAL A 253 22.27 -11.15 -25.91
C VAL A 253 23.12 -10.45 -26.96
N ILE A 254 24.03 -9.58 -26.51
CA ILE A 254 25.01 -8.90 -27.34
C ILE A 254 26.39 -9.48 -27.03
N GLU A 255 27.01 -10.14 -28.00
CA GLU A 255 28.39 -10.64 -27.91
C GLU A 255 29.34 -9.64 -28.57
N ARG A 256 30.39 -9.25 -27.85
CA ARG A 256 31.45 -8.35 -28.34
C ARG A 256 32.60 -9.17 -28.91
N GLU A 257 33.42 -8.55 -29.77
CA GLU A 257 34.61 -9.17 -30.37
C GLU A 257 35.62 -9.67 -29.33
N ASP A 258 35.63 -9.09 -28.13
CA ASP A 258 36.49 -9.52 -27.01
C ASP A 258 35.92 -10.71 -26.21
N GLY A 259 34.83 -11.33 -26.69
CA GLY A 259 34.15 -12.46 -26.07
C GLY A 259 33.26 -12.10 -24.88
N SER A 260 33.11 -10.81 -24.53
CA SER A 260 32.17 -10.40 -23.49
C SER A 260 30.72 -10.46 -23.99
N ARG A 261 29.82 -10.89 -23.11
CA ARG A 261 28.38 -10.99 -23.37
C ARG A 261 27.63 -10.03 -22.47
N TYR A 262 26.74 -9.26 -23.07
CA TYR A 262 25.80 -8.41 -22.37
C TYR A 262 24.40 -8.97 -22.57
N THR A 263 23.71 -9.26 -21.47
CA THR A 263 22.33 -9.72 -21.51
C THR A 263 21.43 -8.56 -21.10
N ILE A 264 20.45 -8.27 -21.95
CA ILE A 264 19.44 -7.23 -21.74
C ILE A 264 18.10 -7.95 -21.61
N GLU A 265 17.52 -7.89 -20.42
CA GLU A 265 16.26 -8.56 -20.08
C GLU A 265 15.23 -7.49 -19.70
N LYS A 266 13.99 -7.68 -20.14
CA LYS A 266 12.88 -6.94 -19.57
C LYS A 266 12.53 -7.57 -18.22
N ARG A 267 12.29 -6.72 -17.22
CA ARG A 267 11.85 -7.11 -15.89
C ARG A 267 10.33 -7.02 -15.79
N ALA A 268 9.72 -7.77 -14.87
CA ALA A 268 8.27 -7.69 -14.66
C ALA A 268 7.84 -6.29 -14.22
N ASP A 269 8.70 -5.52 -13.53
CA ASP A 269 8.46 -4.10 -13.17
C ASP A 269 8.47 -3.13 -14.35
N GLY A 270 8.61 -3.63 -15.58
CA GLY A 270 8.68 -2.83 -16.79
C GLY A 270 10.01 -2.08 -16.96
N ARG A 271 11.02 -2.38 -16.14
CA ARG A 271 12.38 -1.87 -16.30
C ARG A 271 13.21 -2.82 -17.17
N ILE A 272 14.37 -2.33 -17.59
CA ILE A 272 15.38 -3.10 -18.30
C ILE A 272 16.50 -3.44 -17.33
N GLN A 273 16.83 -4.72 -17.26
CA GLN A 273 17.99 -5.26 -16.57
C GLN A 273 19.11 -5.50 -17.58
N MET A 274 20.30 -5.03 -17.26
CA MET A 274 21.50 -5.28 -18.05
C MET A 274 22.54 -5.99 -17.17
N LYS A 275 23.03 -7.12 -17.65
CA LYS A 275 24.10 -7.92 -17.03
C LYS A 275 25.29 -8.02 -17.98
N SER A 276 26.50 -8.09 -17.42
CA SER A 276 27.75 -8.30 -18.17
C SER A 276 28.42 -9.59 -17.72
N SER A 277 28.90 -10.41 -18.66
CA SER A 277 29.68 -11.60 -18.34
C SER A 277 31.07 -11.27 -17.74
N LYS A 278 31.58 -10.05 -17.95
CA LYS A 278 32.83 -9.56 -17.32
C LYS A 278 32.63 -9.13 -15.88
N GLU A 279 31.44 -8.65 -15.54
CA GLU A 279 31.10 -8.20 -14.19
C GLU A 279 29.75 -8.81 -13.78
N PRO A 280 29.71 -10.12 -13.44
CA PRO A 280 28.46 -10.83 -13.18
C PRO A 280 27.65 -10.27 -12.00
N ASN A 281 28.32 -9.55 -11.11
CA ASN A 281 27.72 -8.92 -9.93
C ASN A 281 27.28 -7.47 -10.18
N ALA A 282 27.62 -6.88 -11.34
CA ALA A 282 27.24 -5.52 -11.71
C ALA A 282 25.96 -5.57 -12.56
N THR A 283 24.81 -5.58 -11.88
CA THR A 283 23.50 -5.47 -12.54
C THR A 283 23.09 -4.01 -12.63
N ARG A 284 22.84 -3.51 -13.85
CA ARG A 284 22.27 -2.18 -14.05
C ARG A 284 20.79 -2.30 -14.37
N ILE A 285 19.96 -1.57 -13.63
CA ILE A 285 18.51 -1.54 -13.82
C ILE A 285 18.12 -0.12 -14.18
N VAL A 286 17.45 0.06 -15.31
CA VAL A 286 17.03 1.37 -15.84
C VAL A 286 15.59 1.31 -16.34
N THR A 287 14.89 2.43 -16.37
CA THR A 287 13.58 2.50 -17.03
C THR A 287 13.74 2.35 -18.55
N VAL A 288 12.68 1.95 -19.25
CA VAL A 288 12.70 1.83 -20.72
C VAL A 288 13.04 3.16 -21.39
N ASP A 289 12.52 4.28 -20.90
CA ASP A 289 12.82 5.62 -21.43
C ASP A 289 14.30 6.00 -21.27
N MET A 290 14.90 5.71 -20.10
CA MET A 290 16.32 5.92 -19.87
C MET A 290 17.17 5.00 -20.76
N PHE A 291 16.77 3.74 -20.90
CA PHE A 291 17.46 2.80 -21.78
C PHE A 291 17.43 3.27 -23.25
N LEU A 292 16.26 3.66 -23.76
CA LEU A 292 16.09 4.18 -25.11
C LEU A 292 16.95 5.43 -25.36
N ARG A 293 16.96 6.36 -24.39
CA ARG A 293 17.82 7.54 -24.45
C ARG A 293 19.30 7.18 -24.45
N ASP A 294 19.73 6.23 -23.63
CA ASP A 294 21.13 5.77 -23.54
C ASP A 294 21.61 5.11 -24.85
N ILE A 295 20.69 4.53 -25.64
CA ILE A 295 21.00 3.94 -26.96
C ILE A 295 20.73 4.88 -28.14
N GLY A 296 20.32 6.13 -27.88
CA GLY A 296 20.15 7.17 -28.90
C GLY A 296 18.85 7.11 -29.70
N PHE A 297 17.78 6.54 -29.14
CA PHE A 297 16.42 6.65 -29.65
C PHE A 297 15.75 7.93 -29.11
#